data_AF-A0A0C3KM52-F1
#
_entry.id   AF-A0A0C3KM52-F1
#
_cell.length_a   1.000
_cell.length_b   1.000
_cell.length_c   1.000
_cell.angle_alpha   90.00
_cell.angle_beta   90.00
_cell.angle_gamma   90.00
#
_symmetry.space_group_name_H-M   'P 1'
#
loop_
_entity.id
_entity.type
_entity.pdbx_description
1 polymer ?
#
loop_
_entity_poly.entity_id
_entity_poly.type
_entity_poly.pdbx_seq_one_letter_code
_entity_poly.pdbx_strand_id
1 'polypeptide(L)'
;MRFSLIVLAAATLASAGSVFKRHNDFDVPWCAKDCVVKADPSPCKPDDTACLCVNPNYYKQVVTCVDECCSPEDAKKTAEVAYKYCEAAGIDIKEPIPKCGVKCVEDAPNFGCDPTDDKCFCESKDFIEHVELCFKEKCQGEDLKNAVCAGEAVCRAVGVDISPWVNY
;
A
#
# COMPACT_ATOMS: atom_id res chain seq x y z
N MET A 1 -46.16 27.80 12.17
CA MET A 1 -44.80 27.70 12.72
C MET A 1 -44.00 26.82 11.77
N ARG A 2 -43.04 27.38 11.02
CA ARG A 2 -42.21 26.62 10.09
C ARG A 2 -41.05 26.01 10.89
N PHE A 3 -41.06 24.69 11.06
CA PHE A 3 -39.95 23.98 11.69
C PHE A 3 -38.83 23.83 10.66
N SER A 4 -37.77 24.62 10.80
CA SER A 4 -36.53 24.44 10.07
C SER A 4 -35.79 23.23 10.65
N LEU A 5 -35.71 22.14 9.89
CA LEU A 5 -34.85 20.99 10.21
C LEU A 5 -33.41 21.36 9.87
N ILE A 6 -32.58 21.50 10.90
CA ILE A 6 -31.12 21.65 10.76
C ILE A 6 -30.57 20.29 10.34
N VAL A 7 -30.16 20.17 9.08
CA VAL A 7 -29.41 19.01 8.58
C VAL A 7 -27.98 19.13 9.12
N LEU A 8 -27.66 18.38 10.17
CA LEU A 8 -26.29 18.17 10.63
C LEU A 8 -25.53 17.39 9.54
N ALA A 9 -24.58 18.04 8.88
CA ALA A 9 -23.66 17.39 7.97
C ALA A 9 -22.82 16.37 8.74
N ALA A 10 -23.06 15.07 8.50
CA ALA A 10 -22.17 14.01 8.95
C ALA A 10 -20.87 14.12 8.14
N ALA A 11 -19.88 14.84 8.67
CA ALA A 11 -18.53 14.78 8.13
C ALA A 11 -18.05 13.34 8.20
N THR A 12 -17.66 12.78 7.06
CA THR A 12 -17.18 11.42 6.89
C THR A 12 -15.98 11.14 7.80
N LEU A 13 -16.19 10.45 8.91
CA LEU A 13 -15.15 9.98 9.85
C LEU A 13 -14.32 8.78 9.32
N ALA A 14 -14.37 8.51 8.01
CA ALA A 14 -13.75 7.32 7.42
C ALA A 14 -12.23 7.23 7.68
N SER A 15 -11.53 8.37 7.76
CA SER A 15 -10.09 8.41 7.98
C SER A 15 -9.66 8.14 9.42
N ALA A 16 -10.49 8.44 10.42
CA ALA A 16 -10.14 8.19 11.82
C ALA A 16 -10.20 6.70 12.15
N GLY A 17 -11.23 6.00 11.66
CA GLY A 17 -11.46 4.57 11.93
C GLY A 17 -10.34 3.66 11.43
N SER A 18 -9.78 3.92 10.25
CA SER A 18 -8.68 3.14 9.68
C SER A 18 -7.38 3.33 10.44
N VAL A 19 -7.08 4.55 10.88
CA VAL A 19 -5.93 4.85 11.76
C VAL A 19 -6.07 4.14 13.12
N PHE A 20 -7.26 4.16 13.72
CA PHE A 20 -7.50 3.44 14.98
C PHE A 20 -7.28 1.93 14.84
N LYS A 21 -7.71 1.34 13.72
CA LYS A 21 -7.48 -0.09 13.43
C LYS A 21 -5.99 -0.42 13.36
N ARG A 22 -5.20 0.39 12.63
CA ARG A 22 -3.73 0.24 12.58
C ARG A 22 -3.07 0.28 13.96
N HIS A 23 -3.50 1.22 14.80
CA HIS A 23 -2.81 1.49 16.06
C HIS A 23 -3.13 0.48 17.17
N ASN A 24 -4.39 0.01 17.23
CA ASN A 24 -4.86 -0.82 18.34
C ASN A 24 -4.75 -2.32 18.03
N ASP A 25 -4.91 -2.75 16.77
CA ASP A 25 -4.84 -4.18 16.43
C ASP A 25 -3.40 -4.70 16.46
N PHE A 26 -2.40 -3.81 16.42
CA PHE A 26 -0.99 -4.16 16.29
C PHE A 26 -0.07 -3.58 17.39
N ASP A 27 -0.63 -3.01 18.47
CA ASP A 27 0.15 -2.47 19.61
C ASP A 27 1.26 -1.48 19.19
N VAL A 28 0.94 -0.54 18.29
CA VAL A 28 1.90 0.49 17.83
C VAL A 28 2.39 1.33 19.01
N PRO A 29 3.71 1.49 19.21
CA PRO A 29 4.27 2.35 20.25
C PRO A 29 3.69 3.77 20.19
N TRP A 30 3.44 4.37 21.36
CA TRP A 30 2.78 5.69 21.45
C TRP A 30 3.50 6.75 20.59
N CYS A 31 4.83 6.82 20.65
CA CYS A 31 5.64 7.78 19.89
C CYS A 31 5.46 7.64 18.36
N ALA A 32 5.13 6.43 17.88
CA ALA A 32 4.95 6.14 16.46
C ALA A 32 3.52 6.39 15.97
N LYS A 33 2.52 6.42 16.87
CA LYS A 33 1.12 6.68 16.48
C LYS A 33 0.96 8.03 15.79
N ASP A 34 1.63 9.06 16.31
CA ASP A 34 1.62 10.40 15.71
C ASP A 34 2.34 10.42 14.36
N CYS A 35 3.40 9.63 14.19
CA CYS A 35 4.13 9.54 12.93
C CYS A 35 3.28 8.94 11.81
N VAL A 36 2.56 7.85 12.10
CA VAL A 36 1.64 7.19 11.17
C VAL A 36 0.48 8.11 10.76
N VAL A 37 0.01 8.96 11.67
CA VAL A 37 -1.08 9.94 11.42
C VAL A 37 -0.60 11.12 10.56
N LYS A 38 0.61 11.63 10.83
CA LYS A 38 1.14 12.84 10.17
C LYS A 38 1.69 12.56 8.78
N ALA A 39 2.16 11.36 8.51
CA ALA A 39 2.68 10.99 7.20
C ALA A 39 1.59 11.09 6.13
N ASP A 40 1.92 11.71 4.99
CA ASP A 40 1.00 11.86 3.86
C ASP A 40 0.80 10.50 3.16
N PRO A 41 -0.41 9.92 3.17
CA PRO A 41 -0.68 8.63 2.54
C PRO A 41 -0.72 8.72 1.00
N SER A 42 -0.79 9.94 0.44
CA SER A 42 -0.99 10.14 -0.99
C SER A 42 0.13 9.47 -1.82
N PRO A 43 -0.21 8.89 -2.98
CA PRO A 43 -1.55 8.82 -3.60
C PRO A 43 -2.47 7.72 -3.05
N CYS A 44 -2.01 6.91 -2.10
CA CYS A 44 -2.84 5.89 -1.45
C CYS A 44 -3.95 6.50 -0.61
N LYS A 45 -5.05 5.75 -0.44
CA LYS A 45 -6.05 6.09 0.56
C LYS A 45 -5.55 5.76 1.96
N PRO A 46 -5.96 6.52 3.00
CA PRO A 46 -5.57 6.23 4.38
C PRO A 46 -5.95 4.84 4.88
N ASP A 47 -6.92 4.16 4.26
CA ASP A 47 -7.39 2.81 4.60
C ASP A 47 -6.89 1.71 3.65
N ASP A 48 -6.15 2.07 2.60
CA ASP A 48 -5.55 1.12 1.65
C ASP A 48 -4.23 0.58 2.21
N THR A 49 -4.34 -0.47 3.02
CA THR A 49 -3.18 -1.05 3.72
C THR A 49 -2.10 -1.51 2.76
N ALA A 50 -2.46 -2.25 1.71
CA ALA A 50 -1.50 -2.78 0.77
C ALA A 50 -0.75 -1.66 0.02
N CYS A 51 -1.46 -0.63 -0.43
CA CYS A 51 -0.84 0.53 -1.09
C CYS A 51 0.11 1.28 -0.15
N LEU A 52 -0.30 1.53 1.10
CA LEU A 52 0.57 2.21 2.08
C LEU A 52 1.86 1.44 2.36
N CYS A 53 1.79 0.11 2.37
CA CYS A 53 2.94 -0.78 2.59
C CYS A 53 3.97 -0.74 1.45
N VAL A 54 3.58 -0.31 0.25
CA VAL A 54 4.47 -0.17 -0.91
C VAL A 54 4.68 1.28 -1.35
N ASN A 55 4.16 2.25 -0.59
CA ASN A 55 4.34 3.69 -0.86
C ASN A 55 5.67 4.18 -0.24
N PRO A 56 6.70 4.45 -1.06
CA PRO A 56 8.02 4.82 -0.53
C PRO A 56 8.02 6.19 0.16
N ASN A 57 7.17 7.12 -0.28
CA ASN A 57 7.08 8.45 0.33
C ASN A 57 6.43 8.39 1.70
N TYR A 58 5.34 7.63 1.84
CA TYR A 58 4.69 7.39 3.13
C TYR A 58 5.66 6.71 4.11
N TYR A 59 6.28 5.62 3.67
CA TYR A 59 7.26 4.88 4.48
C TYR A 59 8.39 5.78 4.98
N LYS A 60 8.99 6.58 4.08
CA LYS A 60 10.07 7.51 4.44
C LYS A 60 9.64 8.50 5.52
N GLN A 61 8.46 9.11 5.39
CA GLN A 61 7.95 10.06 6.38
C GLN A 61 7.73 9.40 7.75
N VAL A 62 7.14 8.20 7.78
CA VAL A 62 6.93 7.46 9.03
C VAL A 62 8.26 7.12 9.68
N VAL A 63 9.21 6.55 8.94
CA VAL A 63 10.52 6.16 9.47
C VAL A 63 11.30 7.36 9.98
N THR A 64 11.38 8.45 9.22
CA THR A 64 12.07 9.68 9.67
C THR A 64 11.46 10.21 10.97
N CYS A 65 10.13 10.26 11.07
CA CYS A 65 9.48 10.71 12.30
C CYS A 65 9.75 9.76 13.48
N VAL A 66 9.71 8.44 13.25
CA VAL A 66 9.98 7.43 14.29
C VAL A 66 11.42 7.55 14.78
N ASP A 67 12.39 7.69 13.88
CA ASP A 67 13.81 7.84 14.24
C ASP A 67 14.06 9.12 15.07
N GLU A 68 13.29 10.19 14.83
CA GLU A 68 13.40 11.45 15.57
C GLU A 68 12.67 11.44 16.92
N CYS A 69 11.54 10.73 17.01
CA CYS A 69 10.59 10.86 18.12
C CYS A 69 10.52 9.64 19.06
N CYS A 70 11.06 8.49 18.64
CA CYS A 70 11.01 7.24 19.40
C CYS A 70 12.39 6.85 19.95
N SER A 71 12.37 6.06 21.03
CA SER A 71 13.57 5.34 21.47
C SER A 71 13.99 4.30 20.41
N PRO A 72 15.27 3.87 20.37
CA PRO A 72 15.69 2.79 19.47
C PRO A 72 14.91 1.48 19.67
N GLU A 73 14.48 1.21 20.92
CA GLU A 73 13.66 0.06 21.25
C GLU A 73 12.24 0.17 20.67
N ASP A 74 11.63 1.35 20.75
CA ASP A 74 10.30 1.59 20.19
C ASP A 74 10.35 1.71 18.66
N ALA A 75 11.43 2.23 18.08
CA ALA A 75 11.65 2.22 16.63
C ALA A 75 11.72 0.77 16.11
N LYS A 76 12.47 -0.10 16.80
CA LYS A 76 12.51 -1.53 16.47
C LYS A 76 11.15 -2.19 16.57
N LYS A 77 10.41 -1.97 17.67
CA LYS A 77 9.04 -2.49 17.82
C LYS A 77 8.10 -1.97 16.74
N THR A 78 8.23 -0.70 16.36
CA THR A 78 7.43 -0.09 15.30
C THR A 78 7.70 -0.77 13.95
N ALA A 79 8.96 -1.09 13.64
CA ALA A 79 9.30 -1.87 12.45
C ALA A 79 8.69 -3.28 12.49
N GLU A 80 8.77 -3.99 13.62
CA GLU A 80 8.14 -5.30 13.83
C GLU A 80 6.61 -5.25 13.63
N VAL A 81 5.97 -4.18 14.10
CA VAL A 81 4.54 -3.93 13.89
C VAL A 81 4.24 -3.65 12.42
N ALA A 82 5.05 -2.85 11.73
CA ALA A 82 4.88 -2.57 10.31
C ALA A 82 4.93 -3.84 9.46
N TYR A 83 5.85 -4.77 9.75
CA TYR A 83 5.90 -6.08 9.09
C TYR A 83 4.57 -6.83 9.24
N LYS A 84 4.09 -7.02 10.48
CA LYS A 84 2.83 -7.73 10.74
C LYS A 84 1.62 -7.05 10.10
N TYR A 85 1.60 -5.72 10.12
CA TYR A 85 0.53 -4.92 9.53
C TYR A 85 0.43 -5.13 8.02
N CYS A 86 1.58 -5.16 7.33
CA CYS A 86 1.63 -5.38 5.88
C CYS A 86 1.41 -6.85 5.50
N GLU A 87 1.96 -7.79 6.28
CA GLU A 87 1.72 -9.23 6.09
C GLU A 87 0.23 -9.57 6.18
N ALA A 88 -0.51 -8.94 7.09
CA ALA A 88 -1.96 -9.11 7.21
C ALA A 88 -2.75 -8.64 5.95
N ALA A 89 -2.13 -7.82 5.10
CA ALA A 89 -2.66 -7.41 3.80
C ALA A 89 -2.05 -8.18 2.60
N GLY A 90 -1.25 -9.22 2.88
CA GLY A 90 -0.58 -10.02 1.84
C GLY A 90 0.67 -9.37 1.25
N ILE A 91 1.26 -8.37 1.93
CA ILE A 91 2.47 -7.68 1.49
C ILE A 91 3.62 -8.00 2.45
N ASP A 92 4.67 -8.66 1.95
CA ASP A 92 5.98 -8.66 2.60
C ASP A 92 6.72 -7.40 2.15
N ILE A 93 6.95 -6.43 3.03
CA ILE A 93 7.61 -5.17 2.65
C ILE A 93 9.07 -5.35 2.18
N LYS A 94 9.70 -6.49 2.45
CA LYS A 94 11.05 -6.80 1.94
C LYS A 94 11.00 -7.44 0.56
N GLU A 95 9.95 -8.20 0.28
CA GLU A 95 9.73 -8.89 -0.99
C GLU A 95 8.25 -8.72 -1.41
N PRO A 96 7.79 -7.51 -1.80
CA PRO A 96 6.36 -7.25 -1.98
C PRO A 96 5.72 -8.14 -3.04
N ILE A 97 6.46 -8.39 -4.13
CA ILE A 97 6.07 -9.35 -5.15
C ILE A 97 6.72 -10.70 -4.80
N PRO A 98 5.93 -11.79 -4.66
CA PRO A 98 6.46 -13.11 -4.43
C PRO A 98 7.45 -13.55 -5.51
N LYS A 99 8.41 -14.41 -5.15
CA LYS A 99 9.50 -14.85 -6.05
C LYS A 99 9.01 -15.44 -7.38
N CYS A 100 7.83 -16.06 -7.40
CA CYS A 100 7.23 -16.58 -8.63
C CYS A 100 6.88 -15.46 -9.65
N GLY A 101 6.58 -14.25 -9.16
CA GLY A 101 6.16 -13.09 -9.96
C GLY A 101 7.29 -12.09 -10.22
N VAL A 102 8.35 -12.04 -9.41
CA VAL A 102 9.46 -11.08 -9.60
C VAL A 102 10.00 -11.12 -11.04
N LYS A 103 10.25 -12.33 -11.56
CA LYS A 103 10.73 -12.48 -12.94
C LYS A 103 9.72 -12.03 -14.00
N CYS A 104 8.43 -12.10 -13.72
CA CYS A 104 7.41 -11.62 -14.65
C CYS A 104 7.51 -10.11 -14.88
N VAL A 105 7.93 -9.36 -13.86
CA VAL A 105 8.14 -7.90 -13.97
C VAL A 105 9.50 -7.62 -14.59
N GLU A 106 10.57 -8.31 -14.16
CA GLU A 106 11.93 -8.09 -14.67
C GLU A 106 12.11 -8.46 -16.15
N ASP A 107 11.45 -9.53 -16.61
CA ASP A 107 11.56 -10.02 -17.99
C ASP A 107 10.54 -9.34 -18.93
N ALA A 108 9.61 -8.54 -18.40
CA ALA A 108 8.61 -7.86 -19.21
C ALA A 108 9.26 -6.84 -20.16
N PRO A 109 8.81 -6.75 -21.43
CA PRO A 109 9.24 -5.66 -22.30
C PRO A 109 8.88 -4.30 -21.70
N ASN A 110 9.69 -3.28 -21.97
CA ASN A 110 9.42 -1.97 -21.37
C ASN A 110 8.17 -1.26 -21.93
N PHE A 111 7.62 -1.73 -23.06
CA PHE A 111 6.48 -1.10 -23.77
C PHE A 111 6.59 0.43 -23.96
N GLY A 112 7.81 0.93 -24.15
CA GLY A 112 8.09 2.35 -24.36
C GLY A 112 8.28 3.18 -23.08
N CYS A 113 8.20 2.56 -21.90
CA CYS A 113 8.48 3.22 -20.63
C CYS A 113 9.97 3.26 -20.29
N ASP A 114 10.36 4.29 -19.55
CA ASP A 114 11.67 4.32 -18.90
C ASP A 114 11.70 3.25 -17.80
N PRO A 115 12.81 2.50 -17.60
CA PRO A 115 12.91 1.47 -16.56
C PRO A 115 12.66 1.96 -15.12
N THR A 116 12.66 3.26 -14.88
CA THR A 116 12.41 3.89 -13.57
C THR A 116 11.05 4.58 -13.47
N ASP A 117 10.25 4.56 -14.53
CA ASP A 117 8.93 5.20 -14.57
C ASP A 117 7.82 4.17 -14.31
N ASP A 118 7.70 3.78 -13.04
CA ASP A 118 6.65 2.87 -12.55
C ASP A 118 5.25 3.37 -12.92
N LYS A 119 5.05 4.70 -13.00
CA LYS A 119 3.77 5.28 -13.40
C LYS A 119 3.47 4.99 -14.87
N CYS A 120 4.44 5.17 -15.76
CA CYS A 120 4.29 4.79 -17.16
C CYS A 120 3.95 3.30 -17.30
N PHE A 121 4.66 2.43 -16.58
CA PHE A 121 4.39 0.99 -16.59
C PHE A 121 2.96 0.68 -16.15
N CYS A 122 2.50 1.31 -15.08
CA CYS A 122 1.13 1.14 -14.58
C CYS A 122 0.06 1.73 -15.51
N GLU A 123 0.38 2.73 -16.33
CA GLU A 123 -0.52 3.27 -17.36
C GLU A 123 -0.54 2.41 -18.65
N SER A 124 0.44 1.53 -18.83
CA SER A 124 0.57 0.67 -20.02
C SER A 124 -0.24 -0.62 -19.88
N LYS A 125 -1.34 -0.72 -20.66
CA LYS A 125 -2.16 -1.94 -20.72
C LYS A 125 -1.37 -3.16 -21.14
N ASP A 126 -0.52 -3.01 -22.15
CA ASP A 126 0.28 -4.12 -22.68
C ASP A 126 1.26 -4.66 -21.63
N PHE A 127 1.84 -3.78 -20.81
CA PHE A 127 2.70 -4.18 -19.70
C PHE A 127 1.90 -4.94 -18.63
N ILE A 128 0.78 -4.37 -18.19
CA ILE A 128 -0.08 -4.98 -17.16
C ILE A 128 -0.61 -6.34 -17.60
N GLU A 129 -1.11 -6.46 -18.83
CA GLU A 129 -1.59 -7.73 -19.39
C GLU A 129 -0.46 -8.77 -19.50
N HIS A 130 0.76 -8.35 -19.88
CA HIS A 130 1.91 -9.25 -19.96
C HIS A 130 2.30 -9.81 -18.59
N VAL A 131 2.41 -8.94 -17.58
CA VAL A 131 2.76 -9.33 -16.21
C VAL A 131 1.65 -10.20 -15.60
N GLU A 132 0.37 -9.85 -15.80
CA GLU A 132 -0.77 -10.63 -15.33
C GLU A 132 -0.77 -12.06 -15.89
N LEU A 133 -0.57 -12.23 -17.20
CA LEU A 133 -0.49 -13.55 -17.83
C LEU A 133 0.66 -14.37 -17.26
N CYS A 134 1.81 -13.74 -17.05
CA CYS A 134 2.95 -14.40 -16.44
C CYS A 134 2.68 -14.78 -14.97
N PHE A 135 2.03 -13.92 -14.17
CA PHE A 135 1.62 -14.26 -12.81
C PHE A 135 0.72 -15.50 -12.80
N LYS A 136 -0.29 -15.55 -13.68
CA LYS A 136 -1.19 -16.72 -13.80
C LYS A 136 -0.47 -18.00 -14.20
N GLU A 137 0.62 -17.89 -14.96
CA GLU A 137 1.42 -19.04 -15.38
C GLU A 137 2.40 -19.51 -14.29
N LYS A 138 3.03 -18.57 -13.56
CA LYS A 138 4.17 -18.86 -12.67
C LYS A 138 3.79 -18.95 -11.20
N CYS A 139 2.74 -18.25 -10.78
CA CYS A 139 2.27 -18.21 -9.40
C CYS A 139 0.99 -19.03 -9.24
N GLN A 140 0.74 -19.53 -8.03
CA GLN A 140 -0.46 -20.31 -7.71
C GLN A 140 -0.92 -20.06 -6.28
N GLY A 141 -2.20 -20.32 -6.01
CA GLY A 141 -2.75 -20.21 -4.65
C GLY A 141 -2.54 -18.83 -4.03
N GLU A 142 -1.98 -18.81 -2.81
CA GLU A 142 -1.71 -17.58 -2.06
C GLU A 142 -0.64 -16.70 -2.73
N ASP A 143 0.37 -17.31 -3.38
CA ASP A 143 1.40 -16.54 -4.09
C ASP A 143 0.82 -15.78 -5.28
N LEU A 144 -0.12 -16.37 -6.02
CA LEU A 144 -0.81 -15.67 -7.11
C LEU A 144 -1.61 -14.49 -6.55
N LYS A 145 -2.39 -14.73 -5.48
CA LYS A 145 -3.18 -13.67 -4.84
C LYS A 145 -2.29 -12.52 -4.33
N ASN A 146 -1.15 -12.83 -3.72
CA ASN A 146 -0.25 -11.83 -3.17
C ASN A 146 0.51 -11.09 -4.28
N ALA A 147 0.93 -11.76 -5.35
CA ALA A 147 1.54 -11.11 -6.52
C ALA A 147 0.59 -10.09 -7.17
N VAL A 148 -0.67 -10.50 -7.33
CA VAL A 148 -1.75 -9.63 -7.81
C VAL A 148 -1.97 -8.43 -6.89
N CYS A 149 -2.15 -8.68 -5.59
CA CYS A 149 -2.37 -7.64 -4.59
C CYS A 149 -1.22 -6.62 -4.58
N ALA A 150 0.02 -7.10 -4.64
CA ALA A 150 1.22 -6.29 -4.68
C ALA A 150 1.32 -5.46 -5.96
N GLY A 151 1.07 -6.05 -7.13
CA GLY A 151 1.10 -5.34 -8.41
C GLY A 151 0.09 -4.19 -8.44
N GLU A 152 -1.15 -4.43 -8.02
CA GLU A 152 -2.15 -3.37 -7.93
C GLU A 152 -1.77 -2.30 -6.89
N ALA A 153 -1.25 -2.71 -5.74
CA ALA A 153 -0.82 -1.79 -4.69
C ALA A 153 0.33 -0.87 -5.14
N VAL A 154 1.30 -1.41 -5.88
CA VAL A 154 2.43 -0.64 -6.45
C VAL A 154 1.88 0.41 -7.42
N CYS A 155 0.96 0.03 -8.31
CA CYS A 155 0.36 0.99 -9.22
C CYS A 155 -0.44 2.08 -8.51
N ARG A 156 -1.20 1.72 -7.47
CA ARG A 156 -1.91 2.73 -6.67
C ARG A 156 -0.94 3.66 -5.93
N ALA A 157 0.24 3.18 -5.52
CA ALA A 157 1.27 4.00 -4.87
C ALA A 157 1.92 5.03 -5.80
N VAL A 158 1.78 4.87 -7.13
CA VAL A 158 2.14 5.89 -8.14
C VAL A 158 0.93 6.60 -8.75
N GLY A 159 -0.26 6.38 -8.18
CA GLY A 159 -1.49 7.10 -8.52
C GLY A 159 -2.28 6.51 -9.68
N VAL A 160 -2.05 5.24 -10.02
CA VAL A 160 -2.73 4.55 -11.11
C VAL A 160 -3.56 3.39 -10.56
N ASP A 161 -4.87 3.39 -10.83
CA ASP A 161 -5.76 2.29 -10.45
C ASP A 161 -5.97 1.33 -11.64
N ILE A 162 -5.30 0.19 -11.57
CA ILE A 162 -5.36 -0.86 -12.61
C ILE A 162 -6.51 -1.86 -12.40
N SER A 163 -7.21 -1.81 -11.26
CA SER A 163 -8.25 -2.78 -10.92
C SER A 163 -9.39 -2.93 -11.96
N PRO A 164 -9.79 -1.88 -12.74
CA PRO A 164 -10.83 -2.07 -13.75
C PRO A 164 -10.42 -2.89 -14.99
N TRP A 165 -9.14 -3.23 -15.16
CA TRP A 165 -8.59 -3.75 -16.41
C TRP A 165 -7.81 -5.05 -16.24
N VAL A 166 -7.47 -5.42 -15.01
CA VAL A 166 -6.94 -6.73 -14.64
C VAL A 166 -8.07 -7.70 -14.32
N ASN A 167 -7.91 -8.98 -14.67
CA ASN A 167 -8.98 -9.96 -14.50
C ASN A 167 -8.44 -11.30 -13.97
N TYR A 168 -8.16 -11.36 -12.67
CA TYR A 168 -7.49 -12.48 -12.01
C TYR A 168 -8.39 -13.69 -11.72
#